data_AF-A0A2N0MH45-F1
#
_entry.id   AF-A0A2N0MH45-F1
#
_cell.length_a   1.000
_cell.length_b   1.000
_cell.length_c   1.000
_cell.angle_alpha   90.00
_cell.angle_beta   90.00
_cell.angle_gamma   90.00
#
_symmetry.space_group_name_H-M   'P 1'
#
loop_
_entity.id
_entity.type
_entity.pdbx_description
1 polymer ?
#
loop_
_entity_poly.entity_id
_entity_poly.type
_entity_poly.pdbx_seq_one_letter_code
_entity_poly.pdbx_strand_id
1 'polypeptide(L)' 'MDEELEVESCVICGEDLDGVHQTTCQLCGGKFHQPWNKDSGIPKCGRIGSHEEALAIVFLCDECYYGKRP' A
#
# COMPACT_ATOMS: atom_id res chain seq x y z
N MET A 1 -3.56 -28.29 11.24
CA MET A 1 -3.27 -27.09 12.03
C MET A 1 -3.51 -25.98 11.04
N ASP A 2 -4.75 -25.50 11.00
CA ASP A 2 -5.13 -24.44 10.09
C ASP A 2 -4.51 -23.16 10.66
N GLU A 3 -3.41 -22.71 10.05
CA GLU A 3 -2.87 -21.38 10.33
C GLU A 3 -3.92 -20.37 9.86
N GLU A 4 -4.71 -19.85 10.80
CA GLU A 4 -5.49 -18.63 10.58
C GLU A 4 -4.49 -17.54 10.20
N LEU A 5 -4.37 -17.28 8.89
CA LEU A 5 -3.56 -16.17 8.40
C LEU A 5 -4.17 -14.88 8.97
N GLU A 6 -3.43 -14.20 9.85
CA GLU A 6 -3.85 -12.91 10.37
C GLU A 6 -4.14 -11.98 9.19
N VAL A 7 -5.39 -11.54 9.08
CA VAL A 7 -5.83 -10.59 8.06
C VAL A 7 -5.19 -9.25 8.39
N GLU A 8 -4.34 -8.77 7.49
CA GLU A 8 -3.68 -7.48 7.66
C GLU A 8 -4.62 -6.34 7.27
N SER A 9 -4.56 -5.22 7.98
CA SER A 9 -5.38 -4.04 7.70
C SER A 9 -4.60 -2.96 6.97
N CYS A 10 -5.29 -2.25 6.08
CA CYS A 10 -4.74 -1.12 5.34
C CYS A 10 -4.40 0.04 6.27
N VAL A 11 -3.17 0.54 6.18
CA VAL A 11 -2.66 1.60 7.05
C VAL A 11 -3.26 3.00 6.77
N ILE A 12 -4.14 3.09 5.77
CA ILE A 12 -4.76 4.34 5.31
C ILE A 12 -6.25 4.36 5.60
N CYS A 13 -7.02 3.35 5.16
CA CYS A 13 -8.46 3.29 5.41
C CYS A 13 -8.86 2.40 6.60
N GLY A 14 -7.95 1.57 7.11
CA GLY A 14 -8.22 0.63 8.20
C GLY A 14 -8.98 -0.64 7.78
N GLU A 15 -9.42 -0.74 6.52
CA GLU A 15 -10.12 -1.94 6.02
C GLU A 15 -9.15 -3.10 5.76
N ASP A 16 -9.69 -4.31 5.78
CA ASP A 16 -8.94 -5.54 5.54
C ASP A 16 -8.29 -5.56 4.16
N LEU A 17 -7.11 -6.17 4.10
CA LEU A 17 -6.40 -6.43 2.86
C LEU A 17 -6.68 -7.86 2.41
N ASP A 18 -6.86 -8.04 1.10
CA ASP A 18 -7.24 -9.32 0.49
C ASP A 18 -6.04 -10.25 0.21
N GLY A 19 -4.84 -9.85 0.63
CA GLY A 19 -3.60 -10.58 0.37
C GLY A 19 -3.05 -10.45 -1.05
N VAL A 20 -3.82 -9.92 -2.01
CA VAL A 20 -3.47 -9.89 -3.44
C VAL A 20 -3.26 -8.46 -3.92
N HIS A 21 -4.23 -7.57 -3.70
CA HIS A 21 -4.24 -6.18 -4.17
C HIS A 21 -3.69 -5.22 -3.10
N GLN A 22 -2.50 -5.55 -2.62
CA GLN A 22 -1.83 -4.83 -1.54
C GLN A 22 -0.33 -4.69 -1.80
N THR A 23 0.28 -3.69 -1.19
CA THR A 23 1.74 -3.55 -1.15
C THR A 23 2.18 -2.86 0.14
N THR A 24 3.49 -2.73 0.34
CA THR A 24 4.10 -2.12 1.52
C THR A 24 4.67 -0.75 1.17
N CYS A 25 4.35 0.26 1.98
CA CYS A 25 4.95 1.57 1.85
C CYS A 25 6.43 1.51 2.20
N GLN A 26 7.31 1.92 1.28
CA GLN A 26 8.76 1.89 1.49
C GLN A 26 9.29 2.95 2.47
N LEU A 27 8.46 3.93 2.86
CA LEU A 27 8.84 4.90 3.89
C LEU A 27 8.43 4.45 5.30
N CYS A 28 7.15 4.12 5.52
CA CYS A 28 6.67 3.80 6.87
C CYS A 28 6.51 2.29 7.17
N GLY A 29 6.70 1.41 6.18
CA GLY A 29 6.53 -0.03 6.35
C GLY A 29 5.08 -0.52 6.45
N GLY A 30 4.09 0.38 6.47
CA GLY A 30 2.67 0.01 6.53
C GLY A 30 2.16 -0.56 5.20
N LYS A 31 1.27 -1.55 5.26
CA LYS A 31 0.61 -2.12 4.08
C LYS A 31 -0.62 -1.31 3.68
N PHE A 32 -0.91 -1.25 2.38
CA PHE A 32 -2.05 -0.48 1.86
C PHE A 32 -2.63 -1.10 0.57
N HIS A 33 -3.88 -0.78 0.28
CA HIS A 33 -4.55 -1.23 -0.96
C HIS A 33 -3.88 -0.63 -2.21
N GLN A 34 -3.39 -1.51 -3.08
CA GLN A 34 -2.79 -1.14 -4.34
C GLN A 34 -3.43 -1.97 -5.46
N PRO A 35 -4.38 -1.38 -6.21
CA PRO A 35 -4.98 -2.08 -7.33
C PRO A 35 -3.97 -2.24 -8.46
N TRP A 36 -3.83 -3.47 -8.98
CA TRP A 36 -2.92 -3.80 -10.08
C TRP A 36 -3.50 -3.53 -11.46
N ASN A 37 -4.80 -3.26 -11.51
CA ASN A 37 -5.51 -2.84 -12.71
C ASN A 37 -6.58 -1.80 -12.32
N LYS A 38 -7.06 -1.04 -13.30
CA LYS A 38 -8.02 0.06 -13.09
C LYS A 38 -9.46 -0.41 -12.81
N ASP A 39 -9.75 -1.69 -13.03
CA ASP A 39 -11.10 -2.25 -13.02
C ASP A 39 -11.35 -3.14 -11.78
N SER A 40 -10.41 -3.19 -10.82
CA SER A 40 -10.43 -4.16 -9.71
C SER A 40 -11.46 -3.88 -8.62
N GLY A 41 -12.10 -2.71 -8.61
CA GLY A 41 -12.99 -2.27 -7.54
C GLY A 41 -12.32 -2.06 -6.17
N ILE A 42 -11.02 -2.40 -6.04
CA ILE A 42 -10.22 -2.24 -4.83
C ILE A 42 -9.82 -0.76 -4.68
N PRO A 43 -9.90 -0.17 -3.47
CA PRO A 43 -9.45 1.18 -3.21
C PRO A 43 -7.97 1.37 -3.61
N LYS A 44 -7.61 2.58 -4.05
CA LYS A 44 -6.22 2.96 -4.26
C LYS A 44 -5.77 3.86 -3.11
N CYS A 45 -5.14 3.26 -2.10
CA CYS A 45 -4.68 3.93 -0.88
C CYS A 45 -3.21 4.39 -0.93
N GLY A 46 -2.64 4.48 -2.13
CA GLY A 46 -1.27 4.93 -2.32
C GLY A 46 -0.93 5.32 -3.74
N ARG A 47 0.37 5.56 -3.94
CA ARG A 47 0.96 6.07 -5.17
C ARG A 47 2.25 5.32 -5.48
N ILE A 48 2.52 5.22 -6.77
CA ILE A 48 3.81 4.81 -7.30
C ILE A 48 4.58 6.10 -7.60
N GLY A 49 5.73 6.27 -6.96
CA GLY A 49 6.67 7.35 -7.23
C GLY A 49 7.91 6.83 -7.95
N SER A 50 8.67 7.75 -8.53
CA SER A 50 10.04 7.50 -8.98
C SER A 50 10.93 8.60 -8.42
N HIS A 51 12.13 8.25 -7.97
CA HIS A 51 13.12 9.25 -7.56
C HIS A 51 13.95 9.64 -8.80
N GLU A 52 14.18 10.92 -9.06
CA GLU A 52 14.88 11.33 -10.29
C GLU A 52 16.36 10.89 -10.29
N GLU A 53 16.97 10.84 -9.11
CA GLU A 53 18.38 10.46 -8.96
C GLU A 53 18.59 8.96 -8.72
N ALA A 54 17.54 8.24 -8.31
CA ALA A 54 17.60 6.80 -8.09
C ALA A 54 16.62 6.17 -9.07
N LEU A 55 17.12 5.46 -10.07
CA LEU A 55 16.34 4.73 -11.09
C LEU A 55 15.51 3.59 -10.48
N ALA A 56 14.62 3.95 -9.57
CA ALA A 56 13.86 3.09 -8.68
C ALA A 56 12.41 3.56 -8.67
N ILE A 57 11.53 2.58 -8.74
CA ILE A 57 10.10 2.76 -8.55
C ILE A 57 9.83 2.50 -7.07
N VAL A 58 9.08 3.41 -6.45
CA VAL A 58 8.70 3.30 -5.04
C VAL A 58 7.20 3.29 -4.82
N PHE A 59 6.74 2.47 -3.87
CA PHE A 59 5.37 2.41 -3.40
C PHE A 59 5.24 3.22 -2.11
N LEU A 60 4.34 4.20 -2.12
CA LEU A 60 4.09 5.10 -1.01
C LEU A 60 2.61 5.08 -0.66
N CYS A 61 2.27 4.88 0.61
CA CYS A 61 0.90 5.11 1.07
C CYS A 61 0.57 6.60 0.97
N ASP A 62 -0.71 6.97 0.85
CA ASP A 62 -1.10 8.36 0.59
C ASP A 62 -0.59 9.31 1.69
N GLU A 63 -0.59 8.90 2.95
CA GLU A 63 -0.07 9.73 4.05
C GLU A 63 1.43 10.03 3.94
N CYS A 64 2.25 9.05 3.54
CA CYS A 64 3.68 9.26 3.30
C CYS A 64 3.92 10.06 2.01
N TYR A 65 3.13 9.82 0.96
CA TYR A 65 3.23 10.56 -0.30
C TYR A 65 2.94 12.05 -0.14
N TYR A 66 1.91 12.39 0.65
CA TYR A 66 1.53 13.79 0.91
C TYR A 66 2.29 14.44 2.09
N GLY A 67 3.24 13.73 2.71
CA GLY A 67 4.04 14.27 3.82
C GLY A 67 3.24 14.56 5.09
N LYS A 68 2.18 13.77 5.35
CA LYS A 68 1.28 13.94 6.49
C LYS A 68 1.61 13.05 7.69
N ARG A 69 2.45 12.04 7.49
CA ARG A 69 3.04 11.26 8.59
C ARG A 69 4.26 11.99 9.18
N PRO A 70 4.39 12.04 10.51
CA PRO A 70 5.58 12.57 11.18
C PRO A 70 6.83 11.72 10.89
#